data_AF-F4RQU4-F1
#
_entry.id   AF-F4RQU4-F1
#
_cell.length_a   1.000
_cell.length_b   1.000
_cell.length_c   1.000
_cell.angle_alpha   90.00
_cell.angle_beta   90.00
_cell.angle_gamma   90.00
#
_symmetry.space_group_name_H-M   'P 1'
#
loop_
_entity.id
_entity.type
_entity.pdbx_description
1 polymer ?
#
loop_
_entity_poly.entity_id
_entity_poly.type
_entity_poly.pdbx_seq_one_letter_code
_entity_poly.pdbx_strand_id
1 'polypeptide(L)'
;MKKNILCLGWCLMFSYALCAPFLSQSGNEVEDWNPFMALGDYRIGHELQFERSNPSTELHRQEYTNMAREHSRLHRARLEREKGKNMLHERFKASEILGPLNEELEYKAHSSSVFSELVQRFVDLFTDAEKMRKLLALCKSAKTQSEGIKPIVRDLQKLVTEHQFEAYLFHRGSRFEYIVFTALEYLQGEDLNVYDRLWTLSILRILQSLLPRGYLEPIRQDPNTGRVCRGGLELFLTEGIDLVKDLSQGRKDSFTPDESVAEALKRVELISNIRNHLQDSQRGHQTPGFIAIHDKLLLTRSLSNGGVVESLALQALQHMNAKDTPDEEIHCLDLILNHLQKFYPAVREIIFSLPSTSKPSQVIQERFKCQAVLQPHIELYLEKGDIDPYIKSLLLPFLGRHSVNLDDVKNLLHSCNVHDSALQDLKVQSHGTDVTKEEQYHRDQDFFIDMMYKVSPYLEGLQDHLDSLVKKGCKPSHFYLTPKTTPHNTDYLSVILFFNKWLIEVFPEL
;
A
#
# COMPACT_ATOMS: atom_id res chain seq x y z
N MET A 1 -38.39 6.11 -20.23
CA MET A 1 -38.42 4.65 -19.94
C MET A 1 -38.77 3.77 -21.14
N LYS A 2 -39.88 3.99 -21.88
CA LYS A 2 -40.30 3.10 -22.99
C LYS A 2 -39.29 2.95 -24.16
N LYS A 3 -38.45 3.95 -24.44
CA LYS A 3 -37.42 3.88 -25.51
C LYS A 3 -36.22 2.97 -25.17
N ASN A 4 -35.84 2.86 -23.89
CA ASN A 4 -34.71 2.01 -23.49
C ASN A 4 -35.08 0.52 -23.46
N ILE A 5 -36.35 0.20 -23.18
CA ILE A 5 -36.88 -1.18 -23.21
C ILE A 5 -36.90 -1.72 -24.64
N LEU A 6 -37.26 -0.87 -25.62
CA LEU A 6 -37.23 -1.25 -27.04
C LEU A 6 -35.80 -1.49 -27.54
N CYS A 7 -34.82 -0.68 -27.12
CA CYS A 7 -33.42 -0.88 -27.51
C CYS A 7 -32.85 -2.19 -26.95
N LEU A 8 -33.14 -2.52 -25.68
CA LEU A 8 -32.76 -3.79 -25.06
C LEU A 8 -33.43 -4.99 -25.75
N GLY A 9 -34.71 -4.88 -26.10
CA GLY A 9 -35.44 -5.91 -26.83
C GLY A 9 -34.84 -6.21 -28.20
N TRP A 10 -34.40 -5.17 -28.94
CA TRP A 10 -33.74 -5.35 -30.24
C TRP A 10 -32.34 -5.95 -30.10
N CYS A 11 -31.56 -5.55 -29.10
CA CYS A 11 -30.25 -6.17 -28.84
C CYS A 11 -30.39 -7.66 -28.48
N LEU A 12 -31.36 -8.03 -27.64
CA LEU A 12 -31.61 -9.43 -27.27
C LEU A 12 -32.07 -10.27 -28.47
N MET A 13 -32.93 -9.73 -29.33
CA MET A 13 -33.37 -10.40 -30.56
C MET A 13 -32.21 -10.61 -31.55
N PHE A 14 -31.31 -9.63 -31.68
CA PHE A 14 -30.11 -9.76 -32.53
C PHE A 14 -29.11 -10.77 -31.97
N SER A 15 -28.88 -10.78 -30.65
CA SER A 15 -28.03 -11.77 -29.99
C SER A 15 -28.59 -13.19 -30.14
N TYR A 16 -29.90 -13.37 -30.01
CA TYR A 16 -30.55 -14.67 -30.21
C TYR A 16 -30.42 -15.16 -31.66
N ALA A 17 -30.60 -14.28 -32.64
CA ALA A 17 -30.46 -14.61 -34.06
C ALA A 17 -29.01 -14.99 -34.44
N LEU A 18 -28.00 -14.40 -33.80
CA LEU A 18 -26.59 -14.70 -34.03
C LEU A 18 -26.12 -15.99 -33.32
N CYS A 19 -26.75 -16.37 -32.20
CA CYS A 19 -26.41 -17.58 -31.46
C CYS A 19 -27.18 -18.84 -31.91
N ALA A 20 -28.34 -18.68 -32.58
CA ALA A 20 -29.17 -19.78 -33.07
C ALA A 20 -28.44 -20.81 -33.96
N PRO A 21 -27.43 -20.46 -34.80
CA PRO A 21 -26.71 -21.47 -35.60
C PRO A 21 -25.80 -22.37 -34.76
N PHE A 22 -25.26 -21.89 -33.63
CA PHE A 22 -24.28 -22.60 -32.81
C PHE A 22 -24.91 -23.65 -31.88
N LEU A 23 -26.19 -23.53 -31.56
CA LEU A 23 -26.91 -24.49 -30.72
C LEU A 23 -27.40 -25.73 -31.49
N SER A 24 -27.19 -25.80 -32.81
CA SER A 24 -27.63 -26.93 -33.65
C SER A 24 -26.56 -27.99 -33.92
N GLN A 25 -25.33 -27.84 -33.41
CA GLN A 25 -24.19 -28.72 -33.76
C GLN A 25 -23.52 -29.47 -32.60
N SER A 26 -24.08 -29.48 -31.39
CA SER A 26 -23.54 -30.31 -30.29
C SER A 26 -24.37 -31.59 -30.11
N GLY A 27 -24.16 -32.53 -31.03
CA GLY A 27 -24.64 -33.90 -30.91
C GLY A 27 -23.74 -34.80 -31.71
N ASN A 28 -22.55 -35.10 -31.17
CA ASN A 28 -21.74 -36.22 -31.61
C ASN A 28 -20.91 -36.75 -30.44
N GLU A 29 -20.91 -38.07 -30.36
CA GLU A 29 -20.36 -38.94 -29.32
C GLU A 29 -18.84 -38.79 -29.19
N VAL A 30 -18.35 -38.81 -27.95
CA VAL A 30 -16.93 -38.87 -27.63
C VAL A 30 -16.56 -40.35 -27.46
N GLU A 31 -15.88 -40.92 -28.46
CA GLU A 31 -15.15 -42.18 -28.30
C GLU A 31 -13.82 -41.90 -27.57
N ASP A 32 -13.64 -42.57 -26.44
CA ASP A 32 -12.39 -42.63 -25.68
C ASP A 32 -11.27 -43.26 -26.51
N TRP A 33 -10.26 -42.47 -26.85
CA TRP A 33 -8.96 -42.96 -27.33
C TRP A 33 -7.85 -42.51 -26.37
N ASN A 34 -7.31 -43.48 -25.64
CA ASN A 34 -6.21 -43.30 -24.69
C ASN A 34 -4.95 -44.03 -25.21
N PRO A 35 -3.93 -43.33 -25.75
CA PRO A 35 -2.72 -43.97 -26.26
C PRO A 35 -1.55 -43.75 -25.30
N PHE A 36 -1.58 -44.37 -24.11
CA PHE A 36 -0.42 -44.44 -23.22
C PHE A 36 -0.45 -45.72 -22.39
N MET A 37 -0.13 -46.86 -23.01
CA MET A 37 0.32 -48.08 -22.34
C MET A 37 1.01 -48.98 -23.38
N ALA A 38 2.32 -48.85 -23.52
CA ALA A 38 3.23 -49.93 -23.98
C ALA A 38 4.67 -49.41 -24.08
N LEU A 39 5.37 -49.28 -22.95
CA LEU A 39 6.82 -49.42 -22.94
C LEU A 39 7.18 -50.37 -21.79
N GLY A 40 7.24 -51.65 -22.15
CA GLY A 40 7.82 -52.69 -21.33
C GLY A 40 9.35 -52.61 -21.39
N ASP A 41 9.96 -52.74 -20.22
CA ASP A 41 11.39 -52.93 -20.04
C ASP A 41 11.88 -54.16 -20.81
N TYR A 42 12.76 -53.94 -21.80
CA TYR A 42 13.62 -54.96 -22.36
C TYR A 42 15.07 -54.50 -22.28
N ARG A 43 15.75 -54.89 -21.19
CA ARG A 43 17.21 -54.98 -21.13
C ARG A 43 17.63 -56.24 -21.88
N ILE A 44 18.23 -56.07 -23.05
CA ILE A 44 19.09 -57.09 -23.66
C ILE A 44 20.44 -56.43 -23.91
N GLY A 45 21.45 -56.91 -23.19
CA GLY A 45 22.84 -56.64 -23.49
C GLY A 45 23.24 -57.41 -24.74
N HIS A 46 23.78 -56.70 -25.73
CA HIS A 46 24.62 -57.27 -26.76
C HIS A 46 25.69 -56.23 -27.13
N GLU A 47 26.89 -56.43 -26.62
CA GLU A 47 28.11 -55.93 -27.23
C GLU A 47 28.27 -56.61 -28.59
N LEU A 48 28.12 -55.83 -29.66
CA LEU A 48 28.54 -56.20 -31.00
C LEU A 48 29.45 -55.10 -31.52
N GLN A 49 30.74 -55.42 -31.57
CA GLN A 49 31.73 -54.68 -32.35
C GLN A 49 31.36 -54.81 -33.83
N PHE A 50 30.98 -53.71 -34.47
CA PHE A 50 30.85 -53.63 -35.91
C PHE A 50 31.49 -52.34 -36.42
N GLU A 51 32.77 -52.46 -36.79
CA GLU A 51 33.47 -51.51 -37.65
C GLU A 51 32.99 -51.70 -39.09
N ARG A 52 32.26 -50.70 -39.60
CA ARG A 52 32.39 -50.10 -40.94
C ARG A 52 31.32 -49.04 -41.08
N SER A 53 31.73 -47.79 -40.89
CA SER A 53 30.92 -46.59 -41.04
C SER A 53 30.46 -46.45 -42.48
N ASN A 54 29.17 -46.73 -42.71
CA ASN A 54 28.49 -46.30 -43.92
C ASN A 54 28.21 -44.79 -43.77
N PRO A 55 28.68 -43.93 -44.69
CA PRO A 55 28.56 -42.47 -44.56
C PRO A 55 27.10 -41.96 -44.52
N SER A 56 26.12 -42.78 -44.93
CA SER A 56 24.70 -42.47 -44.78
C SER A 56 24.17 -42.59 -43.33
N THR A 57 24.79 -43.43 -42.50
CA THR A 57 24.40 -43.61 -41.09
C THR A 57 24.91 -42.46 -40.22
N GLU A 58 26.04 -41.84 -40.59
CA GLU A 58 26.62 -40.67 -39.92
C GLU A 58 25.70 -39.44 -40.04
N LEU A 59 25.11 -39.23 -41.22
CA LEU A 59 24.19 -38.11 -41.49
C LEU A 59 22.93 -38.19 -40.62
N HIS A 60 22.28 -39.36 -40.57
CA HIS A 60 21.11 -39.55 -39.72
C HIS A 60 21.45 -39.41 -38.23
N ARG A 61 22.62 -39.91 -37.79
CA ARG A 61 23.07 -39.72 -36.40
C ARG A 61 23.25 -38.24 -36.07
N GLN A 62 23.73 -37.43 -37.01
CA GLN A 62 23.85 -35.98 -36.85
C GLN A 62 22.48 -35.29 -36.80
N GLU A 63 21.52 -35.69 -37.63
CA GLU A 63 20.13 -35.18 -37.59
C GLU A 63 19.44 -35.50 -36.26
N TYR A 64 19.54 -36.74 -35.76
CA TYR A 64 18.97 -37.13 -34.47
C TYR A 64 19.60 -36.37 -33.30
N THR A 65 20.93 -36.17 -33.32
CA THR A 65 21.59 -35.38 -32.26
C THR A 65 21.21 -33.90 -32.31
N ASN A 66 21.01 -33.33 -33.51
CA ASN A 66 20.51 -31.97 -33.66
C ASN A 66 19.06 -31.83 -33.18
N MET A 67 18.18 -32.77 -33.54
CA MET A 67 16.79 -32.79 -33.03
C MET A 67 16.74 -32.95 -31.51
N ALA A 68 17.55 -33.84 -30.93
CA ALA A 68 17.61 -34.03 -29.47
C ALA A 68 18.11 -32.77 -28.75
N ARG A 69 19.10 -32.06 -29.33
CA ARG A 69 19.58 -30.78 -28.81
C ARG A 69 18.50 -29.70 -28.90
N GLU A 70 17.76 -29.62 -29.99
CA GLU A 70 16.70 -28.64 -30.17
C GLU A 70 15.52 -28.92 -29.23
N HIS A 71 15.10 -30.18 -29.09
CA HIS A 71 14.10 -30.59 -28.11
C HIS A 71 14.54 -30.26 -26.68
N SER A 72 15.82 -30.50 -26.34
CA SER A 72 16.38 -30.15 -25.03
C SER A 72 16.39 -28.64 -24.78
N ARG A 73 16.68 -27.83 -25.81
CA ARG A 73 16.61 -26.35 -25.74
C ARG A 73 15.19 -25.87 -25.53
N LEU A 74 14.22 -26.39 -26.30
CA LEU A 74 12.81 -26.06 -26.16
C LEU A 74 12.27 -26.47 -24.78
N HIS A 75 12.64 -27.66 -24.29
CA HIS A 75 12.26 -28.13 -22.95
C HIS A 75 12.86 -27.26 -21.84
N ARG A 76 14.14 -26.88 -21.93
CA ARG A 76 14.76 -25.95 -20.96
C ARG A 76 14.09 -24.58 -20.99
N ALA A 77 13.85 -24.02 -22.17
CA ALA A 77 13.15 -22.75 -22.32
C ALA A 77 11.72 -22.82 -21.76
N ARG A 78 11.03 -23.96 -21.90
CA ARG A 78 9.72 -24.20 -21.28
C ARG A 78 9.80 -24.23 -19.75
N LEU A 79 10.76 -24.96 -19.18
CA LEU A 79 10.97 -25.03 -17.72
C LEU A 79 11.32 -23.66 -17.13
N GLU A 80 12.18 -22.88 -17.79
CA GLU A 80 12.53 -21.53 -17.36
C GLU A 80 11.33 -20.59 -17.41
N ARG A 81 10.48 -20.71 -18.45
CA ARG A 81 9.20 -19.99 -18.53
C ARG A 81 8.24 -20.40 -17.42
N GLU A 82 8.08 -21.70 -17.15
CA GLU A 82 7.20 -22.20 -16.08
C GLU A 82 7.70 -21.77 -14.70
N LYS A 83 9.02 -21.80 -14.46
CA LYS A 83 9.64 -21.27 -13.24
C LYS A 83 9.36 -19.78 -13.06
N GLY A 84 9.48 -18.99 -14.14
CA GLY A 84 9.13 -17.56 -14.12
C GLY A 84 7.66 -17.30 -13.80
N LYS A 85 6.72 -18.10 -14.37
CA LYS A 85 5.29 -18.00 -14.08
C LYS A 85 4.95 -18.32 -12.63
N ASN A 86 5.58 -19.35 -12.05
CA ASN A 86 5.38 -19.71 -10.65
C ASN A 86 5.91 -18.63 -9.72
N MET A 87 7.09 -18.07 -10.02
CA MET A 87 7.69 -16.98 -9.24
C MET A 87 6.79 -15.73 -9.18
N LEU A 88 6.17 -15.33 -10.31
CA LEU A 88 5.26 -14.18 -10.32
C LEU A 88 4.02 -14.42 -9.45
N HIS A 89 3.43 -15.60 -9.53
CA HIS A 89 2.26 -15.94 -8.73
C HIS A 89 2.59 -16.01 -7.23
N GLU A 90 3.74 -16.58 -6.86
CA GLU A 90 4.21 -16.61 -5.47
C GLU A 90 4.47 -15.20 -4.92
N ARG A 91 5.12 -14.32 -5.70
CA ARG A 91 5.32 -12.92 -5.33
C ARG A 91 4.00 -12.18 -5.15
N PHE A 92 3.04 -12.39 -6.05
CA PHE A 92 1.71 -11.81 -5.91
C PHE A 92 0.99 -12.31 -4.65
N LYS A 93 0.99 -13.63 -4.40
CA LYS A 93 0.38 -14.21 -3.19
C LYS A 93 1.05 -13.71 -1.91
N ALA A 94 2.36 -13.47 -1.94
CA ALA A 94 3.08 -12.87 -0.81
C ALA A 94 2.65 -11.41 -0.54
N SER A 95 2.14 -10.70 -1.55
CA SER A 95 1.59 -9.35 -1.39
C SER A 95 0.15 -9.32 -0.84
N GLU A 96 -0.56 -10.47 -0.84
CA GLU A 96 -1.90 -10.60 -0.28
C GLU A 96 -1.86 -10.71 1.24
N ILE A 97 -1.41 -9.63 1.87
CA ILE A 97 -1.32 -9.56 3.33
C ILE A 97 -2.58 -8.98 3.94
N LEU A 98 -3.35 -8.11 3.29
CA LEU A 98 -4.43 -7.38 3.94
C LEU A 98 -5.70 -8.24 4.01
N GLY A 99 -6.24 -8.47 5.19
CA GLY A 99 -7.48 -9.22 5.37
C GLY A 99 -8.00 -9.08 6.79
N PRO A 100 -9.20 -9.61 7.08
CA PRO A 100 -9.76 -9.60 8.43
C PRO A 100 -8.75 -10.17 9.44
N LEU A 101 -8.71 -9.58 10.63
CA LEU A 101 -7.93 -10.12 11.74
C LEU A 101 -8.62 -11.36 12.32
N ASN A 102 -9.94 -11.46 12.21
CA ASN A 102 -10.66 -12.68 12.51
C ASN A 102 -10.43 -13.73 11.41
N GLU A 103 -9.48 -14.64 11.60
CA GLU A 103 -9.20 -15.74 10.66
C GLU A 103 -10.31 -16.79 10.60
N GLU A 104 -11.23 -16.83 11.58
CA GLU A 104 -12.38 -17.75 11.63
C GLU A 104 -13.55 -17.34 10.73
N LEU A 105 -13.45 -16.18 10.06
CA LEU A 105 -14.47 -15.77 9.09
C LEU A 105 -14.53 -16.77 7.92
N GLU A 106 -15.59 -17.58 7.90
CA GLU A 106 -15.92 -18.41 6.74
C GLU A 106 -16.14 -17.51 5.52
N TYR A 107 -15.20 -17.58 4.57
CA TYR A 107 -15.26 -16.84 3.33
C TYR A 107 -16.46 -17.30 2.51
N LYS A 108 -17.46 -16.44 2.37
CA LYS A 108 -18.62 -16.72 1.52
C LYS A 108 -18.19 -16.72 0.07
N ALA A 109 -18.15 -17.90 -0.54
CA ALA A 109 -18.06 -18.01 -1.99
C ALA A 109 -19.27 -17.31 -2.61
N HIS A 110 -19.02 -16.20 -3.31
CA HIS A 110 -20.09 -15.53 -4.04
C HIS A 110 -20.47 -16.42 -5.23
N SER A 111 -21.61 -17.11 -5.14
CA SER A 111 -22.18 -17.79 -6.29
C SER A 111 -22.74 -16.74 -7.25
N SER A 112 -21.94 -16.32 -8.23
CA SER A 112 -22.47 -15.54 -9.35
C SER A 112 -23.50 -16.40 -10.10
N SER A 113 -24.66 -15.82 -10.44
CA SER A 113 -25.61 -16.53 -11.28
C SER A 113 -25.04 -16.60 -12.71
N VAL A 114 -25.00 -17.80 -13.30
CA VAL A 114 -24.52 -18.04 -14.68
C VAL A 114 -25.20 -17.12 -15.70
N PHE A 115 -26.45 -16.72 -15.44
CA PHE A 115 -27.23 -15.84 -16.31
C PHE A 115 -26.77 -14.38 -16.27
N SER A 116 -26.37 -13.84 -15.10
CA SER A 116 -25.85 -12.47 -15.02
C SER A 116 -24.48 -12.35 -15.69
N GLU A 117 -23.66 -13.40 -15.65
CA GLU A 117 -22.36 -13.44 -16.33
C GLU A 117 -22.49 -13.37 -17.86
N LEU A 118 -23.51 -14.03 -18.41
CA LEU A 118 -23.72 -14.10 -19.85
C LEU A 118 -24.23 -12.76 -20.43
N VAL A 119 -25.14 -12.09 -19.72
CA VAL A 119 -25.62 -10.73 -20.07
C VAL A 119 -24.49 -9.71 -19.92
N GLN A 120 -23.67 -9.83 -18.88
CA GLN A 120 -22.52 -8.95 -18.65
C GLN A 120 -21.48 -9.08 -19.78
N ARG A 121 -21.14 -10.31 -20.19
CA ARG A 121 -20.21 -10.57 -21.31
C ARG A 121 -20.64 -9.91 -22.63
N PHE A 122 -21.95 -9.86 -22.89
CA PHE A 122 -22.49 -9.21 -24.10
C PHE A 122 -22.39 -7.69 -24.05
N VAL A 123 -22.68 -7.08 -22.90
CA VAL A 123 -22.49 -5.65 -22.69
C VAL A 123 -21.00 -5.29 -22.79
N ASP A 124 -20.13 -6.16 -22.27
CA ASP A 124 -18.69 -5.91 -22.21
C ASP A 124 -18.04 -5.79 -23.60
N LEU A 125 -18.49 -6.55 -24.61
CA LEU A 125 -17.94 -6.51 -25.97
C LEU A 125 -17.98 -5.10 -26.61
N PHE A 126 -19.09 -4.36 -26.43
CA PHE A 126 -19.19 -2.99 -26.95
C PHE A 126 -18.39 -1.98 -26.11
N THR A 127 -18.07 -2.31 -24.86
CA THR A 127 -17.26 -1.46 -23.98
C THR A 127 -15.76 -1.61 -24.19
N ASP A 128 -15.28 -2.69 -24.82
CA ASP A 128 -13.85 -2.97 -24.95
C ASP A 128 -13.11 -1.90 -25.75
N ALA A 129 -13.66 -1.47 -26.88
CA ALA A 129 -13.06 -0.42 -27.69
C ALA A 129 -12.97 0.92 -26.92
N GLU A 130 -13.94 1.21 -26.06
CA GLU A 130 -13.89 2.37 -25.17
C GLU A 130 -12.84 2.19 -24.07
N LYS A 131 -12.80 1.03 -23.41
CA LYS A 131 -11.77 0.66 -22.43
C LYS A 131 -10.36 0.81 -23.03
N MET A 132 -10.16 0.39 -24.28
CA MET A 132 -8.88 0.55 -24.98
C MET A 132 -8.54 2.01 -25.28
N ARG A 133 -9.52 2.80 -25.72
CA ARG A 133 -9.30 4.24 -25.90
C ARG A 133 -8.90 4.91 -24.59
N LYS A 134 -9.52 4.52 -23.46
CA LYS A 134 -9.16 5.00 -22.12
C LYS A 134 -7.74 4.57 -21.73
N LEU A 135 -7.36 3.30 -21.92
CA LEU A 135 -5.99 2.84 -21.67
C LEU A 135 -4.96 3.59 -22.54
N LEU A 136 -5.24 3.79 -23.82
CA LEU A 136 -4.36 4.55 -24.71
C LEU A 136 -4.24 6.02 -24.26
N ALA A 137 -5.32 6.64 -23.79
CA ALA A 137 -5.29 7.99 -23.24
C ALA A 137 -4.41 8.07 -21.98
N LEU A 138 -4.55 7.11 -21.05
CA LEU A 138 -3.70 7.00 -19.87
C LEU A 138 -2.22 6.77 -20.23
N CYS A 139 -1.93 5.93 -21.22
CA CYS A 139 -0.58 5.73 -21.74
C CYS A 139 0.04 7.01 -22.31
N LYS A 140 -0.77 7.92 -22.88
CA LYS A 140 -0.29 9.20 -23.40
C LYS A 140 -0.03 10.21 -22.29
N SER A 141 -0.82 10.22 -21.22
CA SER A 141 -0.61 11.10 -20.06
C SER A 141 0.61 10.69 -19.23
N ALA A 142 1.07 9.45 -19.35
CA ALA A 142 2.20 8.92 -18.58
C ALA A 142 3.58 9.47 -18.96
N LYS A 143 3.71 10.30 -20.00
CA LYS A 143 5.00 10.87 -20.42
C LYS A 143 5.68 11.72 -19.33
N THR A 144 4.92 12.21 -18.35
CA THR A 144 5.39 13.05 -17.23
C THR A 144 5.49 12.28 -15.90
N GLN A 145 5.32 10.95 -15.92
CA GLN A 145 5.31 10.13 -14.71
C GLN A 145 6.69 9.72 -14.23
N SER A 146 6.74 9.21 -12.99
CA SER A 146 7.97 8.67 -12.41
C SER A 146 8.55 7.52 -13.25
N GLU A 147 9.86 7.31 -13.15
CA GLU A 147 10.57 6.25 -13.87
C GLU A 147 9.97 4.85 -13.62
N GLY A 148 9.45 4.62 -12.41
CA GLY A 148 8.84 3.35 -12.02
C GLY A 148 7.61 2.94 -12.84
N ILE A 149 6.89 3.91 -13.42
CA ILE A 149 5.69 3.63 -14.24
C ILE A 149 6.04 3.31 -15.70
N LYS A 150 7.19 3.76 -16.21
CA LYS A 150 7.56 3.61 -17.63
C LYS A 150 7.53 2.16 -18.15
N PRO A 151 7.93 1.13 -17.38
CA PRO A 151 7.78 -0.26 -17.80
C PRO A 151 6.31 -0.63 -18.07
N ILE A 152 5.41 -0.30 -17.13
CA ILE A 152 3.96 -0.55 -17.25
C ILE A 152 3.41 0.12 -18.51
N VAL A 153 3.75 1.39 -18.73
CA VAL A 153 3.29 2.18 -19.89
C VAL A 153 3.76 1.55 -21.19
N ARG A 154 5.04 1.16 -21.27
CA ARG A 154 5.61 0.56 -22.48
C ARG A 154 4.90 -0.75 -22.81
N ASP A 155 4.67 -1.59 -21.81
CA ASP A 155 4.01 -2.87 -22.02
C ASP A 155 2.53 -2.71 -22.34
N LEU A 156 1.85 -1.76 -21.70
CA LEU A 156 0.46 -1.44 -21.99
C LEU A 156 0.29 -0.83 -23.39
N GLN A 157 1.19 0.06 -23.82
CA GLN A 157 1.18 0.59 -25.19
C GLN A 157 1.31 -0.54 -26.20
N LYS A 158 2.27 -1.44 -26.02
CA LYS A 158 2.42 -2.60 -26.91
C LYS A 158 1.21 -3.52 -26.88
N LEU A 159 0.64 -3.78 -25.70
CA LEU A 159 -0.61 -4.55 -25.58
C LEU A 159 -1.73 -3.91 -26.41
N VAL A 160 -1.93 -2.59 -26.31
CA VAL A 160 -2.99 -1.86 -27.01
C VAL A 160 -2.73 -1.72 -28.52
N THR A 161 -1.47 -1.59 -28.96
CA THR A 161 -1.13 -1.39 -30.39
C THR A 161 -0.98 -2.69 -31.16
N GLU A 162 -0.47 -3.75 -30.53
CA GLU A 162 -0.11 -5.00 -31.21
C GLU A 162 -1.27 -6.00 -31.32
N HIS A 163 -2.33 -5.85 -30.51
CA HIS A 163 -3.30 -6.94 -30.33
C HIS A 163 -4.71 -6.60 -30.81
N GLN A 164 -5.24 -7.48 -31.67
CA GLN A 164 -6.66 -7.83 -31.64
C GLN A 164 -6.84 -8.71 -30.38
N PHE A 165 -7.87 -8.45 -29.55
CA PHE A 165 -8.06 -9.12 -28.24
C PHE A 165 -8.40 -10.60 -28.38
N GLU A 166 -7.44 -11.40 -28.82
CA GLU A 166 -7.56 -12.83 -28.96
C GLU A 166 -7.53 -13.51 -27.59
N ALA A 167 -8.16 -14.70 -27.51
CA ALA A 167 -8.28 -15.45 -26.27
C ALA A 167 -6.92 -15.72 -25.58
N TYR A 168 -5.82 -15.77 -26.35
CA TYR A 168 -4.50 -16.06 -25.83
C TYR A 168 -3.94 -14.98 -24.89
N LEU A 169 -4.45 -13.75 -24.99
CA LEU A 169 -4.05 -12.64 -24.12
C LEU A 169 -4.41 -12.88 -22.66
N PHE A 170 -5.40 -13.74 -22.41
CA PHE A 170 -5.90 -14.01 -21.08
C PHE A 170 -5.52 -15.42 -20.59
N HIS A 171 -4.30 -15.86 -20.93
CA HIS A 171 -3.68 -17.04 -20.32
C HIS A 171 -2.69 -16.67 -19.23
N ARG A 172 -2.42 -17.64 -18.35
CA ARG A 172 -1.36 -17.56 -17.35
C ARG A 172 0.03 -17.44 -18.01
N GLY A 173 0.81 -16.48 -17.54
CA GLY A 173 2.08 -16.02 -18.07
C GLY A 173 1.97 -15.16 -19.32
N SER A 174 0.77 -14.67 -19.65
CA SER A 174 0.59 -13.69 -20.72
C SER A 174 1.17 -12.33 -20.32
N ARG A 175 1.36 -11.48 -21.33
CA ARG A 175 1.75 -10.08 -21.11
C ARG A 175 0.70 -9.31 -20.31
N PHE A 176 -0.58 -9.63 -20.49
CA PHE A 176 -1.67 -9.03 -19.75
C PHE A 176 -1.51 -9.27 -18.25
N GLU A 177 -1.32 -10.54 -17.85
CA GLU A 177 -1.10 -10.91 -16.45
C GLU A 177 0.17 -10.25 -15.90
N TYR A 178 1.24 -10.20 -16.68
CA TYR A 178 2.48 -9.53 -16.27
C TYR A 178 2.26 -8.03 -16.00
N ILE A 179 1.51 -7.32 -16.84
CA ILE A 179 1.18 -5.90 -16.64
C ILE A 179 0.38 -5.71 -15.36
N VAL A 180 -0.63 -6.56 -15.13
CA VAL A 180 -1.44 -6.55 -13.91
C VAL A 180 -0.55 -6.74 -12.67
N PHE A 181 0.31 -7.75 -12.66
CA PHE A 181 1.21 -7.99 -11.52
C PHE A 181 2.23 -6.87 -11.32
N THR A 182 2.82 -6.34 -12.40
CA THR A 182 3.78 -5.24 -12.29
C THR A 182 3.13 -3.99 -11.71
N ALA A 183 1.89 -3.69 -12.12
CA ALA A 183 1.12 -2.58 -11.57
C ALA A 183 0.75 -2.82 -10.09
N LEU A 184 0.38 -4.04 -9.70
CA LEU A 184 0.07 -4.39 -8.31
C LEU A 184 1.31 -4.36 -7.40
N GLU A 185 2.47 -4.79 -7.91
CA GLU A 185 3.77 -4.67 -7.22
C GLU A 185 4.16 -3.20 -7.05
N TYR A 186 4.00 -2.40 -8.10
CA TYR A 186 4.28 -0.97 -8.03
C TYR A 186 3.43 -0.30 -6.95
N LEU A 187 2.13 -0.64 -6.86
CA LEU A 187 1.22 -0.15 -5.82
C LEU A 187 1.58 -0.56 -4.39
N GLN A 188 2.45 -1.56 -4.17
CA GLN A 188 2.92 -1.88 -2.82
C GLN A 188 3.86 -0.82 -2.24
N GLY A 189 4.44 0.05 -3.08
CA GLY A 189 5.33 1.11 -2.62
C GLY A 189 4.64 2.09 -1.67
N GLU A 190 5.21 2.30 -0.49
CA GLU A 190 4.65 3.19 0.53
C GLU A 190 4.76 4.67 0.12
N ASP A 191 5.90 5.05 -0.47
CA ASP A 191 6.25 6.42 -0.87
C ASP A 191 5.70 6.85 -2.25
N LEU A 192 4.72 6.13 -2.78
CA LEU A 192 4.10 6.51 -4.05
C LEU A 192 3.32 7.81 -3.89
N ASN A 193 3.62 8.78 -4.75
CA ASN A 193 2.79 9.98 -4.84
C ASN A 193 1.36 9.60 -5.28
N VAL A 194 0.41 10.43 -4.85
CA VAL A 194 -1.03 10.17 -5.04
C VAL A 194 -1.40 10.05 -6.52
N TYR A 195 -0.80 10.86 -7.39
CA TYR A 195 -1.09 10.86 -8.83
C TYR A 195 -0.68 9.53 -9.49
N ASP A 196 0.55 9.08 -9.25
CA ASP A 196 1.10 7.82 -9.78
C ASP A 196 0.30 6.61 -9.28
N ARG A 197 -0.13 6.66 -8.01
CA ARG A 197 -1.02 5.65 -7.41
C ARG A 197 -2.38 5.60 -8.10
N LEU A 198 -3.06 6.73 -8.25
CA LEU A 198 -4.38 6.78 -8.90
C LEU A 198 -4.32 6.42 -10.38
N TRP A 199 -3.24 6.79 -11.06
CA TRP A 199 -3.03 6.38 -12.44
C TRP A 199 -2.89 4.87 -12.57
N THR A 200 -2.13 4.25 -11.66
CA THR A 200 -1.95 2.79 -11.66
C THR A 200 -3.27 2.08 -11.32
N LEU A 201 -4.02 2.57 -10.34
CA LEU A 201 -5.37 2.06 -10.00
C LEU A 201 -6.35 2.20 -11.17
N SER A 202 -6.29 3.31 -11.92
CA SER A 202 -7.14 3.51 -13.10
C SER A 202 -6.89 2.48 -14.18
N ILE A 203 -5.62 2.14 -14.42
CA ILE A 203 -5.26 1.06 -15.34
C ILE A 203 -5.77 -0.28 -14.83
N LEU A 204 -5.49 -0.60 -13.57
CA LEU A 204 -5.93 -1.87 -13.00
C LEU A 204 -7.45 -2.01 -13.04
N ARG A 205 -8.21 -0.94 -12.80
CA ARG A 205 -9.67 -0.94 -12.94
C ARG A 205 -10.11 -1.25 -14.37
N ILE A 206 -9.50 -0.63 -15.36
CA ILE A 206 -9.83 -0.91 -16.77
C ILE A 206 -9.42 -2.34 -17.14
N LEU A 207 -8.20 -2.77 -16.78
CA LEU A 207 -7.73 -4.14 -17.05
C LEU A 207 -8.63 -5.18 -16.37
N GLN A 208 -8.97 -4.97 -15.11
CA GLN A 208 -9.86 -5.88 -14.38
C GLN A 208 -11.28 -5.93 -14.97
N SER A 209 -11.77 -4.83 -15.54
CA SER A 209 -13.04 -4.84 -16.27
C SER A 209 -13.02 -5.65 -17.59
N LEU A 210 -11.84 -6.12 -18.01
CA LEU A 210 -11.68 -7.06 -19.13
C LEU A 210 -11.64 -8.52 -18.62
N LEU A 211 -11.74 -8.75 -17.31
CA LEU A 211 -11.78 -10.08 -16.67
C LEU A 211 -13.18 -10.36 -16.10
N PRO A 212 -13.61 -11.63 -15.97
CA PRO A 212 -12.87 -12.84 -16.36
C PRO A 212 -12.98 -13.11 -17.86
N ARG A 213 -11.83 -13.29 -18.51
CA ARG A 213 -11.70 -13.81 -19.88
C ARG A 213 -10.61 -14.86 -19.88
N GLY A 214 -10.79 -15.93 -20.66
CA GLY A 214 -9.84 -17.05 -20.69
C GLY A 214 -9.66 -17.70 -19.31
N TYR A 215 -8.41 -17.78 -18.87
CA TYR A 215 -7.98 -18.50 -17.65
C TYR A 215 -7.38 -17.57 -16.59
N LEU A 216 -7.44 -16.25 -16.78
CA LEU A 216 -6.95 -15.30 -15.78
C LEU A 216 -8.05 -14.98 -14.77
N GLU A 217 -7.69 -15.14 -13.50
CA GLU A 217 -8.55 -14.78 -12.38
C GLU A 217 -8.56 -13.25 -12.21
N PRO A 218 -9.73 -12.65 -11.90
CA PRO A 218 -9.80 -11.25 -11.50
C PRO A 218 -8.96 -10.98 -10.25
N ILE A 219 -8.46 -9.76 -10.12
CA ILE A 219 -7.78 -9.31 -8.90
C ILE A 219 -8.76 -9.44 -7.74
N ARG A 220 -8.36 -10.16 -6.68
CA ARG A 220 -9.17 -10.23 -5.47
C ARG A 220 -9.20 -8.85 -4.80
N GLN A 221 -10.38 -8.25 -4.78
CA GLN A 221 -10.61 -6.93 -4.20
C GLN A 221 -11.29 -7.02 -2.83
N ASP A 222 -12.20 -7.98 -2.65
CA ASP A 222 -13.07 -8.04 -1.48
C ASP A 222 -12.40 -8.78 -0.31
N PRO A 223 -12.04 -8.09 0.78
CA PRO A 223 -11.45 -8.72 1.97
C PRO A 223 -12.38 -9.73 2.66
N ASN A 224 -13.69 -9.72 2.37
CA ASN A 224 -14.63 -10.75 2.85
C ASN A 224 -14.47 -12.10 2.14
N THR A 225 -13.64 -12.18 1.09
CA THR A 225 -13.42 -13.41 0.30
C THR A 225 -12.01 -14.00 0.48
N GLY A 226 -11.15 -13.32 1.23
CA GLY A 226 -9.79 -13.73 1.50
C GLY A 226 -8.90 -12.53 1.78
N ARG A 227 -7.62 -12.81 2.06
CA ARG A 227 -6.60 -11.75 2.03
C ARG A 227 -6.47 -11.17 0.62
N VAL A 228 -6.20 -9.88 0.56
CA VAL A 228 -6.05 -9.06 -0.63
C VAL A 228 -4.74 -8.30 -0.57
N CYS A 229 -4.21 -7.93 -1.73
CA CYS A 229 -3.07 -7.03 -1.83
C CYS A 229 -3.51 -5.57 -1.65
N ARG A 230 -2.55 -4.66 -1.41
CA ARG A 230 -2.81 -3.21 -1.28
C ARG A 230 -3.66 -2.64 -2.42
N GLY A 231 -3.22 -2.86 -3.67
CA GLY A 231 -3.96 -2.39 -4.84
C GLY A 231 -5.37 -3.00 -4.98
N GLY A 232 -5.55 -4.26 -4.56
CA GLY A 232 -6.87 -4.90 -4.49
C GLY A 232 -7.81 -4.19 -3.52
N LEU A 233 -7.32 -3.85 -2.32
CA LEU A 233 -8.10 -3.12 -1.32
C LEU A 233 -8.37 -1.66 -1.76
N GLU A 234 -7.41 -0.98 -2.36
CA GLU A 234 -7.61 0.37 -2.90
C GLU A 234 -8.68 0.37 -4.00
N LEU A 235 -8.71 -0.66 -4.87
CA LEU A 235 -9.75 -0.82 -5.89
C LEU A 235 -11.14 -1.07 -5.28
N PHE A 236 -11.21 -1.86 -4.20
CA PHE A 236 -12.44 -2.14 -3.45
C PHE A 236 -13.02 -0.87 -2.80
N LEU A 237 -12.19 -0.09 -2.10
CA LEU A 237 -12.63 1.10 -1.37
C LEU A 237 -12.96 2.28 -2.30
N THR A 238 -12.40 2.29 -3.51
CA THR A 238 -12.70 3.32 -4.53
C THR A 238 -13.72 2.85 -5.57
N GLU A 239 -14.41 1.73 -5.33
CA GLU A 239 -15.45 1.23 -6.23
C GLU A 239 -16.55 2.28 -6.43
N GLY A 240 -17.00 2.46 -7.67
CA GLY A 240 -18.01 3.46 -8.03
C GLY A 240 -17.46 4.88 -8.27
N ILE A 241 -16.17 5.13 -7.98
CA ILE A 241 -15.52 6.41 -8.29
C ILE A 241 -14.86 6.37 -9.67
N ASP A 242 -15.07 7.40 -10.49
CA ASP A 242 -14.46 7.51 -11.83
C ASP A 242 -13.03 8.09 -11.77
N LEU A 243 -12.07 7.22 -11.43
CA LEU A 243 -10.65 7.59 -11.32
C LEU A 243 -10.04 8.12 -12.64
N VAL A 244 -10.60 7.74 -13.79
CA VAL A 244 -10.07 8.12 -15.11
C VAL A 244 -10.38 9.59 -15.41
N LYS A 245 -11.56 10.05 -15.01
CA LYS A 245 -12.01 11.43 -15.23
C LYS A 245 -11.08 12.42 -14.55
N ASP A 246 -10.72 12.17 -13.29
CA ASP A 246 -9.87 13.07 -12.51
C ASP A 246 -8.47 13.21 -13.10
N LEU A 247 -7.89 12.11 -13.57
CA LEU A 247 -6.56 12.10 -14.20
C LEU A 247 -6.53 12.77 -15.57
N SER A 248 -7.64 12.74 -16.31
CA SER A 248 -7.71 13.32 -17.64
C SER A 248 -7.71 14.86 -17.64
N GLN A 249 -8.03 15.48 -16.51
CA GLN A 249 -8.18 16.93 -16.37
C GLN A 249 -7.01 17.60 -15.62
N GLY A 250 -6.27 16.85 -14.80
CA GLY A 250 -5.23 17.39 -13.93
C GLY A 250 -3.85 17.51 -14.59
N ARG A 251 -3.15 18.62 -14.30
CA ARG A 251 -1.68 18.64 -14.38
C ARG A 251 -1.14 17.93 -13.14
N LYS A 252 -0.08 17.14 -13.30
CA LYS A 252 0.56 16.37 -12.21
C LYS A 252 0.86 17.25 -10.99
N ASP A 253 1.39 18.45 -11.22
CA ASP A 253 1.87 19.35 -10.16
C ASP A 253 0.75 20.03 -9.36
N SER A 254 -0.50 19.96 -9.82
CA SER A 254 -1.65 20.58 -9.16
C SER A 254 -2.80 19.59 -8.95
N PHE A 255 -2.50 18.30 -8.97
CA PHE A 255 -3.52 17.27 -8.82
C PHE A 255 -3.91 17.13 -7.35
N THR A 256 -5.17 17.47 -7.04
CA THR A 256 -5.78 17.20 -5.74
C THR A 256 -6.89 16.16 -5.97
N PRO A 257 -6.80 14.96 -5.36
CA PRO A 257 -7.86 13.96 -5.47
C PRO A 257 -9.16 14.46 -4.83
N ASP A 258 -10.29 13.93 -5.28
CA ASP A 258 -11.55 14.02 -4.55
C ASP A 258 -11.37 13.55 -3.09
N GLU A 259 -12.03 14.20 -2.15
CA GLU A 259 -11.93 13.88 -0.72
C GLU A 259 -12.25 12.41 -0.42
N SER A 260 -13.23 11.82 -1.13
CA SER A 260 -13.58 10.40 -1.00
C SER A 260 -12.48 9.46 -1.47
N VAL A 261 -11.74 9.85 -2.53
CA VAL A 261 -10.58 9.11 -3.03
C VAL A 261 -9.41 9.24 -2.05
N ALA A 262 -9.16 10.46 -1.58
CA ALA A 262 -8.13 10.72 -0.57
C ALA A 262 -8.37 9.91 0.71
N GLU A 263 -9.62 9.84 1.17
CA GLU A 263 -10.04 9.04 2.32
C GLU A 263 -9.75 7.56 2.09
N ALA A 264 -10.18 7.00 0.95
CA ALA A 264 -10.01 5.58 0.66
C ALA A 264 -8.52 5.19 0.63
N LEU A 265 -7.66 5.99 -0.02
CA LEU A 265 -6.23 5.75 -0.07
C LEU A 265 -5.59 5.83 1.33
N LYS A 266 -5.94 6.84 2.12
CA LYS A 266 -5.43 7.00 3.49
C LYS A 266 -5.94 5.92 4.44
N ARG A 267 -7.12 5.37 4.20
CA ARG A 267 -7.67 4.24 4.94
C ARG A 267 -6.91 2.96 4.67
N VAL A 268 -6.52 2.69 3.43
CA VAL A 268 -5.65 1.53 3.12
C VAL A 268 -4.28 1.67 3.80
N GLU A 269 -3.69 2.85 3.77
CA GLU A 269 -2.44 3.14 4.50
C GLU A 269 -2.59 2.90 6.00
N LEU A 270 -3.68 3.39 6.60
CA LEU A 270 -4.02 3.13 8.01
C LEU A 270 -4.12 1.63 8.32
N ILE A 271 -4.87 0.87 7.51
CA ILE A 271 -5.05 -0.58 7.70
C ILE A 271 -3.70 -1.31 7.59
N SER A 272 -2.86 -0.92 6.63
CA SER A 272 -1.52 -1.48 6.47
C SER A 272 -0.64 -1.20 7.69
N ASN A 273 -0.66 0.04 8.20
CA ASN A 273 0.14 0.44 9.36
C ASN A 273 -0.28 -0.29 10.63
N ILE A 274 -1.60 -0.42 10.87
CA ILE A 274 -2.14 -1.22 11.98
C ILE A 274 -1.64 -2.65 11.86
N ARG A 275 -1.74 -3.24 10.66
CA ARG A 275 -1.31 -4.62 10.46
C ARG A 275 0.18 -4.81 10.71
N ASN A 276 1.03 -3.92 10.23
CA ASN A 276 2.48 -4.00 10.44
C ASN A 276 2.81 -3.88 11.93
N HIS A 277 2.23 -2.90 12.62
CA HIS A 277 2.39 -2.74 14.07
C HIS A 277 1.99 -3.99 14.86
N LEU A 278 0.87 -4.61 14.49
CA LEU A 278 0.39 -5.83 15.15
C LEU A 278 1.22 -7.07 14.81
N GLN A 279 1.94 -7.09 13.68
CA GLN A 279 2.85 -8.19 13.36
C GLN A 279 4.14 -8.14 14.19
N ASP A 280 4.58 -6.95 14.57
CA ASP A 280 5.76 -6.74 15.42
C ASP A 280 5.44 -7.04 16.89
N SER A 281 4.21 -6.73 17.33
CA SER A 281 3.67 -7.21 18.61
C SER A 281 3.37 -8.71 18.54
N GLN A 282 3.57 -9.47 19.61
CA GLN A 282 3.35 -10.93 19.61
C GLN A 282 1.93 -11.28 19.11
N ARG A 283 1.84 -11.94 17.94
CA ARG A 283 0.57 -12.36 17.32
C ARG A 283 -0.23 -13.23 18.29
N GLY A 284 -1.47 -12.84 18.61
CA GLY A 284 -2.37 -13.64 19.46
C GLY A 284 -2.84 -12.96 20.74
N HIS A 285 -2.59 -11.67 20.92
CA HIS A 285 -3.09 -10.90 22.07
C HIS A 285 -4.15 -9.87 21.70
N GLN A 286 -4.59 -9.84 20.43
CA GLN A 286 -5.65 -8.95 20.01
C GLN A 286 -6.99 -9.36 20.63
N THR A 287 -7.63 -8.41 21.29
CA THR A 287 -8.93 -8.58 21.91
C THR A 287 -10.03 -8.68 20.85
N PRO A 288 -11.12 -9.42 21.11
CA PRO A 288 -12.25 -9.50 20.18
C PRO A 288 -12.86 -8.13 19.82
N GLY A 289 -12.84 -7.19 20.78
CA GLY A 289 -13.34 -5.82 20.57
C GLY A 289 -12.54 -5.07 19.52
N PHE A 290 -11.22 -5.11 19.61
CA PHE A 290 -10.34 -4.49 18.62
C PHE A 290 -10.46 -5.15 17.24
N ILE A 291 -10.48 -6.48 17.18
CA ILE A 291 -10.66 -7.23 15.93
C ILE A 291 -11.94 -6.78 15.21
N ALA A 292 -13.06 -6.67 15.94
CA ALA A 292 -14.33 -6.23 15.37
C ALA A 292 -14.27 -4.80 14.81
N ILE A 293 -13.57 -3.87 15.49
CA ILE A 293 -13.39 -2.49 15.04
C ILE A 293 -12.54 -2.43 13.76
N HIS A 294 -11.40 -3.11 13.76
CA HIS A 294 -10.52 -3.21 12.59
C HIS A 294 -11.25 -3.82 11.39
N ASP A 295 -11.93 -4.95 11.58
CA ASP A 295 -12.61 -5.65 10.50
C ASP A 295 -13.77 -4.79 9.96
N LYS A 296 -14.50 -4.08 10.81
CA LYS A 296 -15.50 -3.12 10.36
C LYS A 296 -14.90 -1.99 9.52
N LEU A 297 -13.74 -1.46 9.89
CA LEU A 297 -13.02 -0.44 9.10
C LEU A 297 -12.60 -0.97 7.72
N LEU A 298 -12.08 -2.20 7.68
CA LEU A 298 -11.61 -2.89 6.47
C LEU A 298 -12.75 -3.26 5.51
N LEU A 299 -13.83 -3.84 6.04
CA LEU A 299 -14.90 -4.44 5.24
C LEU A 299 -15.93 -3.41 4.76
N THR A 300 -16.00 -2.23 5.38
CA THR A 300 -16.93 -1.18 4.97
C THR A 300 -16.44 -0.52 3.68
N ARG A 301 -17.12 -0.71 2.54
CA ARG A 301 -16.70 -0.12 1.26
C ARG A 301 -16.61 1.41 1.31
N SER A 302 -17.69 2.05 1.76
CA SER A 302 -17.79 3.51 1.87
C SER A 302 -18.22 3.92 3.27
N LEU A 303 -17.50 4.88 3.84
CA LEU A 303 -17.83 5.51 5.12
C LEU A 303 -18.68 6.78 4.93
N SER A 304 -19.33 6.94 3.78
CA SER A 304 -20.29 8.04 3.53
C SER A 304 -21.55 7.99 4.42
N ASN A 305 -21.86 6.84 5.00
CA ASN A 305 -22.95 6.71 5.96
C ASN A 305 -22.49 7.17 7.36
N GLY A 306 -22.97 8.34 7.78
CA GLY A 306 -22.63 8.93 9.09
C GLY A 306 -22.89 7.99 10.27
N GLY A 307 -23.92 7.14 10.23
CA GLY A 307 -24.19 6.19 11.32
C GLY A 307 -23.15 5.08 11.45
N VAL A 308 -22.51 4.67 10.34
CA VAL A 308 -21.42 3.68 10.39
C VAL A 308 -20.17 4.29 11.01
N VAL A 309 -19.85 5.53 10.62
CA VAL A 309 -18.71 6.30 11.13
C VAL A 309 -18.87 6.60 12.62
N GLU A 310 -20.03 7.11 13.03
CA GLU A 310 -20.36 7.36 14.44
C GLU A 310 -20.23 6.09 15.28
N SER A 311 -20.81 4.99 14.80
CA SER A 311 -20.73 3.71 15.48
C SER A 311 -19.29 3.20 15.61
N LEU A 312 -18.46 3.37 14.58
CA LEU A 312 -17.05 2.97 14.62
C LEU A 312 -16.25 3.83 15.61
N ALA A 313 -16.48 5.14 15.63
CA ALA A 313 -15.84 6.06 16.57
C ALA A 313 -16.23 5.76 18.02
N LEU A 314 -17.52 5.54 18.30
CA LEU A 314 -18.00 5.18 19.63
C LEU A 314 -17.43 3.84 20.11
N GLN A 315 -17.37 2.83 19.24
CA GLN A 315 -16.77 1.54 19.58
C GLN A 315 -15.28 1.69 19.90
N ALA A 316 -14.54 2.47 19.10
CA ALA A 316 -13.13 2.73 19.35
C ALA A 316 -12.90 3.45 20.69
N LEU A 317 -13.66 4.50 20.98
CA LEU A 317 -13.59 5.22 22.25
C LEU A 317 -13.95 4.32 23.45
N GLN A 318 -15.01 3.52 23.33
CA GLN A 318 -15.41 2.58 24.40
C GLN A 318 -14.32 1.56 24.67
N HIS A 319 -13.73 1.00 23.61
CA HIS A 319 -12.66 0.01 23.73
C HIS A 319 -11.38 0.62 24.30
N MET A 320 -10.97 1.82 23.89
CA MET A 320 -9.82 2.52 24.50
C MET A 320 -10.01 2.83 25.99
N ASN A 321 -11.25 2.97 26.47
CA ASN A 321 -11.55 3.27 27.87
C ASN A 321 -11.70 2.01 28.75
N ALA A 322 -11.69 0.81 28.17
CA ALA A 322 -11.74 -0.42 28.94
C ALA A 322 -10.40 -0.63 29.70
N LYS A 323 -10.49 -1.17 30.92
CA LYS A 323 -9.34 -1.24 31.84
C LYS A 323 -8.27 -2.25 31.40
N ASP A 324 -8.66 -3.17 30.55
CA ASP A 324 -7.91 -4.33 30.09
C ASP A 324 -7.45 -4.20 28.64
N THR A 325 -7.64 -3.04 28.02
CA THR A 325 -7.18 -2.78 26.65
C THR A 325 -5.66 -2.62 26.61
N PRO A 326 -4.94 -3.45 25.82
CA PRO A 326 -3.49 -3.31 25.66
C PRO A 326 -3.09 -1.96 25.06
N ASP A 327 -1.94 -1.42 25.45
CA ASP A 327 -1.45 -0.13 24.98
C ASP A 327 -1.24 -0.12 23.45
N GLU A 328 -0.87 -1.26 22.87
CA GLU A 328 -0.72 -1.44 21.41
C GLU A 328 -2.07 -1.28 20.68
N GLU A 329 -3.16 -1.77 21.28
CA GLU A 329 -4.51 -1.58 20.74
C GLU A 329 -4.97 -0.13 20.92
N ILE A 330 -4.71 0.47 22.08
CA ILE A 330 -5.01 1.89 22.32
C ILE A 330 -4.34 2.74 21.25
N HIS A 331 -3.08 2.45 20.92
CA HIS A 331 -2.38 3.13 19.83
C HIS A 331 -3.08 2.91 18.48
N CYS A 332 -3.41 1.67 18.10
CA CYS A 332 -4.12 1.39 16.85
C CYS A 332 -5.49 2.11 16.76
N LEU A 333 -6.25 2.15 17.85
CA LEU A 333 -7.56 2.80 17.92
C LEU A 333 -7.45 4.32 17.81
N ASP A 334 -6.40 4.90 18.38
CA ASP A 334 -6.05 6.30 18.21
C ASP A 334 -5.83 6.64 16.72
N LEU A 335 -5.14 5.76 15.98
CA LEU A 335 -4.95 5.91 14.53
C LEU A 335 -6.27 5.93 13.77
N ILE A 336 -7.19 5.05 14.15
CA ILE A 336 -8.52 4.95 13.54
C ILE A 336 -9.30 6.23 13.81
N LEU A 337 -9.38 6.66 15.07
CA LEU A 337 -10.11 7.87 15.45
C LEU A 337 -9.56 9.13 14.78
N ASN A 338 -8.23 9.27 14.71
CA ASN A 338 -7.57 10.37 14.01
C ASN A 338 -7.93 10.40 12.51
N HIS A 339 -7.93 9.23 11.85
CA HIS A 339 -8.39 9.13 10.45
C HIS A 339 -9.86 9.53 10.31
N LEU A 340 -10.73 9.01 11.18
CA LEU A 340 -12.15 9.32 11.15
C LEU A 340 -12.41 10.82 11.40
N GLN A 341 -11.74 11.44 12.37
CA GLN A 341 -11.85 12.87 12.65
C GLN A 341 -11.39 13.73 11.47
N LYS A 342 -10.35 13.30 10.74
CA LYS A 342 -9.80 14.04 9.60
C LYS A 342 -10.80 14.13 8.44
N PHE A 343 -11.49 13.05 8.11
CA PHE A 343 -12.40 12.97 6.96
C PHE A 343 -13.88 13.15 7.32
N TYR A 344 -14.25 13.02 8.59
CA TYR A 344 -15.66 13.07 9.03
C TYR A 344 -15.82 14.02 10.23
N PRO A 345 -16.16 15.31 9.99
CA PRO A 345 -16.25 16.32 11.03
C PRO A 345 -17.17 15.96 12.21
N ALA A 346 -18.25 15.21 11.98
CA ALA A 346 -19.16 14.76 13.04
C ALA A 346 -18.46 13.92 14.13
N VAL A 347 -17.37 13.22 13.79
CA VAL A 347 -16.58 12.44 14.76
C VAL A 347 -15.91 13.34 15.78
N ARG A 348 -15.55 14.57 15.38
CA ARG A 348 -14.98 15.56 16.29
C ARG A 348 -15.94 15.90 17.41
N GLU A 349 -17.22 16.05 17.11
CA GLU A 349 -18.26 16.32 18.10
C GLU A 349 -18.44 15.15 19.06
N ILE A 350 -18.38 13.91 18.56
CA ILE A 350 -18.44 12.69 19.38
C ILE A 350 -17.26 12.62 20.35
N ILE A 351 -16.03 12.83 19.86
CA ILE A 351 -14.82 12.79 20.69
C ILE A 351 -14.87 13.87 21.78
N PHE A 352 -15.31 15.09 21.45
CA PHE A 352 -15.34 16.19 22.42
C PHE A 352 -16.56 16.20 23.34
N SER A 353 -17.65 15.55 22.97
CA SER A 353 -18.86 15.43 23.80
C SER A 353 -18.78 14.28 24.82
N LEU A 354 -17.79 13.40 24.71
CA LEU A 354 -17.62 12.30 25.64
C LEU A 354 -17.45 12.84 27.07
N PRO A 355 -18.29 12.41 28.03
CA PRO A 355 -18.18 12.89 29.40
C PRO A 355 -16.79 12.61 29.94
N SER A 356 -16.08 13.65 30.36
CA SER A 356 -14.75 13.56 31.00
C SER A 356 -14.81 12.92 32.40
N THR A 357 -15.81 12.08 32.68
CA THR A 357 -16.08 11.51 34.00
C THR A 357 -15.09 10.40 34.37
N SER A 358 -14.36 9.86 33.41
CA SER A 358 -13.31 8.87 33.64
C SER A 358 -11.92 9.43 33.29
N LYS A 359 -10.90 9.06 34.08
CA LYS A 359 -9.51 9.45 33.84
C LYS A 359 -9.00 8.99 32.46
N PRO A 360 -9.27 7.76 31.98
CA PRO A 360 -8.90 7.35 30.63
C PRO A 360 -9.48 8.26 29.54
N SER A 361 -10.75 8.65 29.66
CA SER A 361 -11.41 9.53 28.68
C SER A 361 -10.80 10.93 28.66
N GLN A 362 -10.40 11.46 29.83
CA GLN A 362 -9.69 12.74 29.91
C GLN A 362 -8.34 12.69 29.18
N VAL A 363 -7.53 11.66 29.44
CA VAL A 363 -6.22 11.48 28.79
C VAL A 363 -6.35 11.40 27.27
N ILE A 364 -7.34 10.66 26.77
CA ILE A 364 -7.62 10.55 25.33
C ILE A 364 -8.01 11.93 24.76
N GLN A 365 -8.93 12.64 25.41
CA GLN A 365 -9.38 13.95 24.96
C GLN A 365 -8.26 15.00 24.96
N GLU A 366 -7.40 15.00 25.98
CA GLU A 366 -6.21 15.86 26.07
C GLU A 366 -5.22 15.57 24.94
N ARG A 367 -5.01 14.29 24.60
CA ARG A 367 -4.18 13.90 23.47
C ARG A 367 -4.71 14.45 22.14
N PHE A 368 -6.01 14.31 21.85
CA PHE A 368 -6.60 14.87 20.63
C PHE A 368 -6.49 16.39 20.58
N LYS A 369 -6.66 17.08 21.71
CA LYS A 369 -6.48 18.54 21.79
C LYS A 369 -5.03 18.94 21.53
N CYS A 370 -4.08 18.23 22.14
CA CYS A 370 -2.65 18.42 21.96
C CYS A 370 -2.26 18.31 20.48
N GLN A 371 -2.67 17.22 19.82
CA GLN A 371 -2.37 16.98 18.41
C GLN A 371 -3.03 18.01 17.49
N ALA A 372 -4.29 18.37 17.75
CA ALA A 372 -5.00 19.39 16.96
C ALA A 372 -4.33 20.77 17.03
N VAL A 373 -3.61 21.08 18.13
CA VAL A 373 -2.83 22.31 18.26
C VAL A 373 -1.50 22.19 17.54
N LEU A 374 -0.77 21.09 17.71
CA LEU A 374 0.59 20.95 17.16
C LEU A 374 0.63 20.70 15.65
N GLN A 375 -0.18 19.76 15.17
CA GLN A 375 -0.02 19.19 13.83
C GLN A 375 0.02 20.26 12.73
N PRO A 376 -0.89 21.26 12.68
CA PRO A 376 -0.86 22.28 11.63
C PRO A 376 0.42 23.13 11.65
N HIS A 377 1.01 23.37 12.84
CA HIS A 377 2.25 24.12 12.95
C HIS A 377 3.44 23.32 12.46
N ILE A 378 3.51 22.04 12.80
CA ILE A 378 4.61 21.16 12.41
C ILE A 378 4.54 20.85 10.91
N GLU A 379 3.37 20.56 10.35
CA GLU A 379 3.17 20.33 8.91
C GLU A 379 3.61 21.56 8.11
N LEU A 380 3.10 22.75 8.45
CA LEU A 380 3.47 24.01 7.79
C LEU A 380 4.97 24.31 7.90
N TYR A 381 5.58 23.95 9.03
CA TYR A 381 7.00 24.13 9.23
C TYR A 381 7.81 23.18 8.33
N LEU A 382 7.41 21.91 8.24
CA LEU A 382 8.05 20.88 7.41
C LEU A 382 7.95 21.15 5.91
N GLU A 383 6.88 21.79 5.46
CA GLU A 383 6.70 22.21 4.06
C GLU A 383 7.73 23.26 3.59
N LYS A 384 8.42 23.96 4.51
CA LYS A 384 9.43 24.97 4.14
C LYS A 384 10.71 24.39 3.55
N GLY A 385 10.97 23.09 3.75
CA GLY A 385 12.05 22.33 3.10
C GLY A 385 13.48 22.61 3.58
N ASP A 386 13.75 23.78 4.17
CA ASP A 386 15.04 24.13 4.77
C ASP A 386 14.99 23.96 6.29
N ILE A 387 15.21 22.72 6.74
CA ILE A 387 15.07 22.31 8.14
C ILE A 387 16.23 21.39 8.49
N ASP A 388 16.81 21.63 9.65
CA ASP A 388 17.82 20.78 10.24
C ASP A 388 17.31 19.32 10.35
N PRO A 389 18.01 18.33 9.77
CA PRO A 389 17.56 16.95 9.77
C PRO A 389 17.36 16.36 11.16
N TYR A 390 18.17 16.79 12.14
CA TYR A 390 18.05 16.34 13.52
C TYR A 390 16.79 16.90 14.17
N ILE A 391 16.51 18.20 14.07
CA ILE A 391 15.25 18.78 14.57
C ILE A 391 14.04 18.17 13.85
N LYS A 392 14.11 17.98 12.53
CA LYS A 392 13.07 17.30 11.76
C LYS A 392 12.76 15.93 12.37
N SER A 393 13.77 15.14 12.73
CA SER A 393 13.60 13.84 13.38
C SER A 393 12.91 13.92 14.75
N LEU A 394 13.17 14.96 15.54
CA LEU A 394 12.52 15.20 16.84
C LEU A 394 11.06 15.63 16.71
N LEU A 395 10.68 16.23 15.58
CA LEU A 395 9.30 16.63 15.29
C LEU A 395 8.46 15.47 14.74
N LEU A 396 9.08 14.46 14.12
CA LEU A 396 8.35 13.32 13.54
C LEU A 396 7.42 12.60 14.53
N PRO A 397 7.77 12.37 15.81
CA PRO A 397 6.85 11.74 16.77
C PRO A 397 5.53 12.51 16.96
N PHE A 398 5.53 13.83 16.78
CA PHE A 398 4.36 14.69 16.95
C PHE A 398 3.49 14.79 15.69
N LEU A 399 4.05 14.52 14.52
CA LEU A 399 3.28 14.25 13.30
C LEU A 399 2.79 12.81 13.23
N GLY A 400 3.63 11.93 13.74
CA GLY A 400 3.40 10.53 13.92
C GLY A 400 2.23 10.34 14.87
N ARG A 401 1.64 9.16 14.78
CA ARG A 401 0.43 8.87 15.51
C ARG A 401 0.70 8.32 16.92
N HIS A 402 1.92 8.51 17.42
CA HIS A 402 2.30 8.06 18.75
C HIS A 402 1.81 9.07 19.79
N SER A 403 1.25 8.53 20.86
CA SER A 403 0.95 9.29 22.05
C SER A 403 2.25 9.82 22.67
N VAL A 404 2.65 11.04 22.33
CA VAL A 404 3.78 11.67 23.02
C VAL A 404 3.36 11.94 24.46
N ASN A 405 3.96 11.20 25.40
CA ASN A 405 3.76 11.43 26.82
C ASN A 405 4.85 12.37 27.37
N LEU A 406 4.75 12.74 28.65
CA LEU A 406 5.70 13.64 29.29
C LEU A 406 7.14 13.13 29.22
N ASP A 407 7.35 11.82 29.41
CA ASP A 407 8.69 11.24 29.44
C ASP A 407 9.31 11.20 28.03
N ASP A 408 8.51 10.99 26.99
CA ASP A 408 8.95 11.15 25.60
C ASP A 408 9.44 12.58 25.35
N VAL A 409 8.66 13.60 25.75
CA VAL A 409 9.07 15.02 25.60
C VAL A 409 10.35 15.31 26.38
N LYS A 410 10.48 14.81 27.61
CA LYS A 410 11.70 14.97 28.41
C LYS A 410 12.91 14.35 27.72
N ASN A 411 12.75 13.17 27.12
CA ASN A 411 13.80 12.49 26.40
C ASN A 411 14.22 13.30 25.16
N LEU A 412 13.28 13.84 24.39
CA LEU A 412 13.58 14.69 23.23
C LEU A 412 14.30 15.98 23.63
N LEU A 413 13.83 16.67 24.68
CA LEU A 413 14.50 17.86 25.24
C LEU A 413 15.91 17.54 25.76
N HIS A 414 16.07 16.37 26.39
CA HIS A 414 17.38 15.91 26.84
C HIS A 414 18.31 15.66 25.65
N SER A 415 17.81 15.03 24.57
CA SER A 415 18.56 14.84 23.34
C SER A 415 19.01 16.16 22.73
N CYS A 416 18.14 17.19 22.66
CA CYS A 416 18.54 18.54 22.24
C CYS A 416 19.71 19.08 23.07
N ASN A 417 19.64 18.98 24.40
CA ASN A 417 20.69 19.47 25.29
C ASN A 417 22.02 18.70 25.12
N VAL A 418 21.96 17.39 24.85
CA VAL A 418 23.15 16.59 24.50
C VAL A 418 23.75 17.06 23.18
N HIS A 419 22.91 17.33 22.18
CA HIS A 419 23.36 17.84 20.88
C HIS A 419 24.01 19.23 21.01
N ASP A 420 23.41 20.14 21.78
CA ASP A 420 23.98 21.46 22.07
C ASP A 420 25.37 21.37 22.71
N SER A 421 25.54 20.44 23.66
CA SER A 421 26.82 20.21 24.33
C SER A 421 27.88 19.71 23.34
N ALA A 422 27.51 18.77 22.47
CA ALA A 422 28.40 18.25 21.43
C ALA A 422 28.81 19.33 20.42
N LEU A 423 27.89 20.21 20.02
CA LEU A 423 28.20 21.34 19.14
C LEU A 423 29.18 22.33 19.79
N GLN A 424 29.06 22.59 21.09
CA GLN A 424 30.01 23.44 21.81
C GLN A 424 31.42 22.82 21.85
N ASP A 425 31.53 21.53 22.13
CA ASP A 425 32.81 20.81 22.16
C ASP A 425 33.48 20.80 20.78
N LEU A 426 32.67 20.63 19.71
CA LEU A 426 33.15 20.66 18.33
C LEU A 426 33.68 22.03 17.92
N LYS A 427 33.08 23.13 18.36
CA LYS A 427 33.61 24.49 18.10
C LYS A 427 34.99 24.72 18.68
N VAL A 428 35.25 24.15 19.86
CA VAL A 428 36.56 24.24 20.52
C VAL A 428 37.64 23.52 19.70
N GLN A 429 37.26 22.47 18.96
CA GLN A 429 38.20 21.62 18.22
C GLN A 429 38.26 21.89 16.70
N SER A 430 37.22 22.49 16.11
CA SER A 430 37.10 22.69 14.67
C SER A 430 36.72 24.13 14.32
N HIS A 431 37.70 24.94 13.92
CA HIS A 431 37.49 26.28 13.34
C HIS A 431 36.88 26.24 11.92
N GLY A 432 35.92 25.34 11.66
CA GLY A 432 35.42 25.08 10.30
C GLY A 432 33.99 24.56 10.19
N THR A 433 33.21 24.61 11.26
CA THR A 433 31.77 24.32 11.16
C THR A 433 31.08 25.42 10.35
N ASP A 434 30.22 25.01 9.42
CA ASP A 434 29.43 25.89 8.58
C ASP A 434 28.47 26.70 9.47
N VAL A 435 28.80 27.97 9.71
CA VAL A 435 28.04 28.89 10.57
C VAL A 435 26.56 28.91 10.20
N THR A 436 26.25 28.75 8.91
CA THR A 436 24.86 28.77 8.43
C THR A 436 24.05 27.58 8.93
N LYS A 437 24.66 26.40 9.03
CA LYS A 437 24.00 25.18 9.55
C LYS A 437 23.73 25.26 11.04
N GLU A 438 24.65 25.85 11.79
CA GLU A 438 24.48 26.05 13.22
C GLU A 438 23.36 27.07 13.52
N GLU A 439 23.33 28.18 12.79
CA GLU A 439 22.24 29.15 12.89
C GLU A 439 20.89 28.52 12.50
N GLN A 440 20.87 27.67 11.48
CA GLN A 440 19.69 26.90 11.09
C GLN A 440 19.23 25.98 12.24
N TYR A 441 20.12 25.15 12.78
CA TYR A 441 19.82 24.27 13.91
C TYR A 441 19.21 25.03 15.10
N HIS A 442 19.79 26.17 15.51
CA HIS A 442 19.26 26.93 16.64
C HIS A 442 17.89 27.55 16.34
N ARG A 443 17.66 28.05 15.12
CA ARG A 443 16.31 28.52 14.71
C ARG A 443 15.28 27.40 14.77
N ASP A 444 15.69 26.20 14.37
CA ASP A 444 14.82 25.04 14.31
C ASP A 444 14.56 24.46 15.71
N GLN A 445 15.57 24.48 16.57
CA GLN A 445 15.45 24.19 17.99
C GLN A 445 14.49 25.16 18.69
N ASP A 446 14.56 26.46 18.39
CA ASP A 446 13.64 27.44 18.95
C ASP A 446 12.19 27.15 18.56
N PHE A 447 11.96 26.75 17.31
CA PHE A 447 10.66 26.28 16.86
C PHE A 447 10.19 25.04 17.64
N PHE A 448 11.06 24.04 17.80
CA PHE A 448 10.75 22.84 18.59
C PHE A 448 10.36 23.18 20.03
N ILE A 449 11.12 24.04 20.71
CA ILE A 449 10.84 24.46 22.08
C ILE A 449 9.53 25.26 22.17
N ASP A 450 9.25 26.14 21.21
CA ASP A 450 7.96 26.85 21.13
C ASP A 450 6.79 25.86 21.01
N MET A 451 6.94 24.81 20.20
CA MET A 451 5.95 23.74 20.13
C MET A 451 5.75 23.04 21.48
N MET A 452 6.84 22.78 22.23
CA MET A 452 6.73 22.18 23.56
C MET A 452 5.97 23.06 24.55
N TYR A 453 6.16 24.38 24.52
CA TYR A 453 5.35 25.32 25.30
C TYR A 453 3.88 25.33 24.88
N LYS A 454 3.57 25.18 23.60
CA LYS A 454 2.17 25.09 23.13
C LYS A 454 1.45 23.83 23.63
N VAL A 455 2.18 22.74 23.88
CA VAL A 455 1.58 21.50 24.41
C VAL A 455 1.58 21.38 25.91
N SER A 456 2.32 22.22 26.63
CA SER A 456 2.38 22.19 28.08
C SER A 456 1.00 22.22 28.78
N PRO A 457 -0.06 22.88 28.25
CA PRO A 457 -1.39 22.82 28.87
C PRO A 457 -2.06 21.45 28.80
N TYR A 458 -1.58 20.53 27.96
CA TYR A 458 -2.16 19.20 27.74
C TYR A 458 -1.30 18.06 28.28
N LEU A 459 -0.12 18.37 28.83
CA LEU A 459 0.80 17.40 29.42
C LEU A 459 1.20 17.85 30.82
N GLU A 460 0.58 17.22 31.82
CA GLU A 460 0.81 17.55 33.24
C GLU A 460 2.30 17.51 33.58
N GLY A 461 2.81 18.60 34.17
CA GLY A 461 4.22 18.75 34.57
C GLY A 461 5.19 19.17 33.47
N LEU A 462 4.76 19.29 32.20
CA LEU A 462 5.65 19.73 31.12
C LEU A 462 6.05 21.20 31.25
N GLN A 463 5.12 22.09 31.65
CA GLN A 463 5.40 23.51 31.83
C GLN A 463 6.53 23.73 32.86
N ASP A 464 6.41 23.14 34.04
CA ASP A 464 7.42 23.23 35.11
C ASP A 464 8.76 22.67 34.63
N HIS A 465 8.74 21.60 33.83
CA HIS A 465 9.94 21.02 33.27
C HIS A 465 10.63 21.96 32.28
N LEU A 466 9.87 22.57 31.35
CA LEU A 466 10.36 23.55 30.40
C LEU A 466 10.91 24.79 31.10
N ASP A 467 10.19 25.33 32.08
CA ASP A 467 10.63 26.50 32.87
C ASP A 467 11.91 26.21 33.65
N SER A 468 12.15 24.95 34.05
CA SER A 468 13.38 24.52 34.72
C SER A 468 14.58 24.36 33.78
N LEU A 469 14.34 24.06 32.50
CA LEU A 469 15.39 23.75 31.52
C LEU A 469 15.70 24.93 30.61
N VAL A 470 14.72 25.76 30.28
CA VAL A 470 14.83 26.76 29.23
C VAL A 470 15.04 28.12 29.87
N LYS A 471 16.25 28.67 29.75
CA LYS A 471 16.50 30.08 30.08
C LYS A 471 16.21 30.93 28.86
N LYS A 472 15.28 31.89 28.98
CA LYS A 472 15.12 32.94 27.96
C LYS A 472 16.43 33.74 27.87
N GLY A 473 17.06 33.73 26.70
CA GLY A 473 18.32 34.43 26.48
C GLY A 473 18.18 35.95 26.53
N CYS A 474 19.32 36.65 26.60
CA CYS A 474 19.38 38.12 26.48
C CYS A 474 19.04 38.64 25.07
N LYS A 475 19.08 37.77 24.05
CA LYS A 475 18.55 38.07 22.72
C LYS A 475 17.08 37.62 22.68
N PRO A 476 16.13 38.47 22.24
CA PRO A 476 14.69 38.22 22.39
C PRO A 476 14.12 37.02 21.63
N SER A 477 14.93 36.24 20.91
CA SER A 477 14.48 35.18 20.01
C SER A 477 15.10 33.80 20.23
N HIS A 478 16.05 33.61 21.17
CA HIS A 478 16.72 32.31 21.35
C HIS A 478 16.47 31.70 22.73
N PHE A 479 16.10 30.43 22.74
CA PHE A 479 16.04 29.57 23.91
C PHE A 479 17.39 28.89 24.14
N TYR A 480 17.85 28.87 25.39
CA TYR A 480 19.02 28.08 25.77
C TYR A 480 18.60 26.99 26.74
N LEU A 481 18.91 25.74 26.41
CA LEU A 481 18.78 24.63 27.34
C LEU A 481 19.92 24.71 28.36
N THR A 482 19.57 24.76 29.64
CA THR A 482 20.58 24.70 30.69
C THR A 482 21.10 23.28 30.82
N PRO A 483 22.42 23.06 30.75
CA PRO A 483 22.97 21.77 31.03
C PRO A 483 22.67 21.41 32.48
N LYS A 484 21.87 20.35 32.70
CA LYS A 484 21.81 19.73 34.02
C LYS A 484 23.15 19.07 34.25
N THR A 485 23.84 19.46 35.32
CA THR A 485 25.02 18.77 35.84
C THR A 485 24.61 17.43 36.44
N THR A 486 24.18 16.49 35.60
CA THR A 486 24.11 15.08 35.98
C THR A 486 25.54 14.52 35.96
N PRO A 487 26.00 13.83 37.03
CA PRO A 487 27.31 13.21 37.03
C PRO A 487 27.45 12.31 35.81
N HIS A 488 28.48 12.57 35.00
CA HIS A 488 28.69 11.97 33.69
C HIS A 488 28.54 10.46 33.71
N ASN A 489 27.48 9.96 33.10
CA ASN A 489 27.41 8.57 32.67
C ASN A 489 27.99 8.53 31.24
N THR A 490 29.31 8.43 31.15
CA THR A 490 30.09 8.45 29.89
C THR A 490 29.63 7.40 28.88
N ASP A 491 28.97 6.34 29.34
CA ASP A 491 28.49 5.24 28.50
C ASP A 491 27.24 5.62 27.68
N TYR A 492 26.44 6.61 28.10
CA TYR A 492 25.24 7.00 27.36
C TYR A 492 25.54 7.97 26.22
N LEU A 493 26.50 8.88 26.44
CA LEU A 493 26.97 9.83 25.43
C LEU A 493 27.67 9.12 24.27
N SER A 494 28.43 8.06 24.53
CA SER A 494 29.10 7.28 23.49
C SER A 494 28.11 6.55 22.57
N VAL A 495 26.99 6.05 23.12
CA VAL A 495 25.92 5.40 22.35
C VAL A 495 25.15 6.41 21.48
N ILE A 496 24.80 7.58 22.00
CA ILE A 496 24.12 8.63 21.21
C ILE A 496 25.04 9.16 20.10
N LEU A 497 26.31 9.42 20.41
CA LEU A 497 27.28 9.87 19.40
C LEU A 497 27.52 8.78 18.34
N PHE A 498 27.53 7.50 18.74
CA PHE A 498 27.58 6.38 17.79
C PHE A 498 26.33 6.33 16.91
N PHE A 499 25.13 6.49 17.46
CA PHE A 499 23.88 6.44 16.71
C PHE A 499 23.73 7.61 15.73
N ASN A 500 24.12 8.83 16.15
CA ASN A 500 24.14 10.01 15.27
C ASN A 500 25.20 9.86 14.16
N LYS A 501 26.40 9.36 14.50
CA LYS A 501 27.43 9.07 13.50
C LYS A 501 26.97 8.00 12.51
N TRP A 502 26.31 6.96 13.00
CA TRP A 502 25.74 5.89 12.17
C TRP A 502 24.63 6.41 11.26
N LEU A 503 23.72 7.24 11.76
CA LEU A 503 22.67 7.89 10.96
C LEU A 503 23.27 8.74 9.82
N ILE A 504 24.29 9.54 10.11
CA ILE A 504 24.99 10.38 9.12
C ILE A 504 25.75 9.51 8.08
N GLU A 505 26.37 8.41 8.51
CA GLU A 505 27.14 7.53 7.62
C GLU A 505 26.25 6.63 6.74
N VAL A 506 25.10 6.19 7.27
CA VAL A 506 24.19 5.28 6.56
C VAL A 506 23.21 6.02 5.66
N PHE A 507 22.84 7.27 6.00
CA PHE A 507 21.92 8.08 5.23
C PHE A 507 22.52 9.45 4.86
N PRO A 508 23.56 9.50 4.02
CA PRO A 508 24.25 10.75 3.68
C PRO A 508 23.40 11.73 2.83
N GLU A 509 22.22 11.31 2.37
CA GLU A 509 21.27 12.12 1.59
C GLU A 509 20.05 12.60 2.41
N LEU A 510 19.98 12.27 3.71
CA LEU A 510 19.08 12.89 4.68
C LEU A 510 19.76 14.09 5.34
#